data_AF-A0A7S2FLH7-F1
#
_entry.id   AF-A0A7S2FLH7-F1
#
_cell.length_a   1.000
_cell.length_b   1.000
_cell.length_c   1.000
_cell.angle_alpha   90.00
_cell.angle_beta   90.00
_cell.angle_gamma   90.00
#
_symmetry.space_group_name_H-M   'P 1'
#
loop_
_entity.id
_entity.type
_entity.pdbx_description
1 polymer ?
#
loop_
_entity_poly.entity_id
_entity_poly.type
_entity_poly.pdbx_seq_one_letter_code
_entity_poly.pdbx_strand_id
1 'polypeptide(L)'
;PPDHIVFSPRLKGATIEEMEREVKVMLAAFELSERGDYFAFGLSGGMKRKVCVAIALTGDTRFVVLDEPTTGLDPGARRRLWQTLAMLKKGRTILLTTHYMDEAEVLGDTVGIMKDGALACVGSPNDLKQQYGCGYD
;
A
#
# COMPACT_ATOMS: atom_id res chain seq x y z
N PRO A 1 -6.56 16.35 -6.26
CA PRO A 1 -6.20 17.54 -5.47
C PRO A 1 -5.51 17.09 -4.18
N PRO A 2 -4.47 17.80 -3.72
CA PRO A 2 -3.88 17.59 -2.39
C PRO A 2 -4.94 17.63 -1.28
N ASP A 3 -6.10 18.25 -1.54
CA ASP A 3 -7.27 18.29 -0.66
C ASP A 3 -7.67 16.93 -0.08
N HIS A 4 -7.62 15.82 -0.83
CA HIS A 4 -7.99 14.50 -0.25
C HIS A 4 -6.97 13.98 0.76
N ILE A 5 -5.68 14.26 0.54
CA ILE A 5 -4.59 13.91 1.47
C ILE A 5 -4.65 14.82 2.71
N VAL A 6 -5.11 16.05 2.53
CA VAL A 6 -5.34 17.02 3.62
C VAL A 6 -6.71 16.82 4.30
N PHE A 7 -7.67 16.10 3.74
CA PHE A 7 -8.98 15.90 4.38
C PHE A 7 -8.99 14.71 5.34
N SER A 8 -8.29 13.62 5.00
CA SER A 8 -8.27 12.38 5.79
C SER A 8 -7.71 12.55 7.22
N PRO A 9 -6.60 13.28 7.45
CA PRO A 9 -6.07 13.48 8.80
C PRO A 9 -6.82 14.55 9.61
N ARG A 10 -7.54 15.47 8.96
CA ARG A 10 -8.42 16.46 9.66
C ARG A 10 -9.55 15.76 10.40
N LEU A 11 -10.06 14.68 9.84
CA LEU A 11 -11.03 13.80 10.49
C LEU A 11 -10.45 13.06 11.70
N LYS A 12 -9.12 13.01 11.84
CA LYS A 12 -8.39 12.31 12.91
C LYS A 12 -7.80 13.26 13.96
N GLY A 13 -8.10 14.56 13.89
CA GLY A 13 -7.71 15.55 14.91
C GLY A 13 -6.27 16.05 14.82
N ALA A 14 -5.56 15.82 13.71
CA ALA A 14 -4.20 16.35 13.50
C ALA A 14 -4.19 17.86 13.25
N THR A 15 -3.12 18.54 13.67
CA THR A 15 -2.93 19.97 13.36
C THR A 15 -2.57 20.18 11.89
N ILE A 16 -2.91 21.33 11.31
CA ILE A 16 -2.64 21.64 9.89
C ILE A 16 -1.14 21.48 9.54
N GLU A 17 -0.25 21.87 10.45
CA GLU A 17 1.20 21.79 10.25
C GLU A 17 1.73 20.35 10.25
N GLU A 18 1.21 19.48 11.13
CA GLU A 18 1.54 18.05 11.13
C GLU A 18 1.07 17.38 9.84
N MET A 19 -0.11 17.79 9.38
CA MET A 19 -0.71 17.28 8.16
C MET A 19 0.08 17.66 6.92
N GLU A 20 0.43 18.93 6.76
CA GLU A 20 1.24 19.38 5.62
C GLU A 20 2.59 18.68 5.57
N ARG A 21 3.22 18.46 6.74
CA ARG A 21 4.46 17.69 6.85
C ARG A 21 4.26 16.24 6.42
N GLU A 22 3.23 15.57 6.91
CA GLU A 22 2.95 14.17 6.60
C GLU A 22 2.58 13.97 5.12
N VAL A 23 1.75 14.87 4.57
CA VAL A 23 1.40 14.92 3.15
C VAL A 23 2.67 15.06 2.30
N LYS A 24 3.58 15.97 2.67
CA LYS A 24 4.83 16.18 1.93
C LYS A 24 5.76 14.96 1.99
N VAL A 25 5.86 14.31 3.15
CA VAL A 25 6.62 13.04 3.30
C VAL A 25 6.03 11.95 2.42
N MET A 26 4.71 11.81 2.41
CA MET A 26 4.04 10.81 1.58
C MET A 26 4.20 11.14 0.09
N LEU A 27 3.97 12.37 -0.34
CA LEU A 27 4.19 12.79 -1.74
C LEU A 27 5.62 12.49 -2.20
N ALA A 28 6.62 12.71 -1.34
CA ALA A 28 8.00 12.32 -1.62
C ALA A 28 8.17 10.80 -1.70
N ALA A 29 7.63 10.04 -0.75
CA ALA A 29 7.72 8.57 -0.71
C ALA A 29 7.04 7.87 -1.90
N PHE A 30 6.07 8.54 -2.55
CA PHE A 30 5.37 8.03 -3.74
C PHE A 30 5.90 8.60 -5.07
N GLU A 31 6.95 9.43 -5.04
CA GLU A 31 7.52 10.15 -6.21
C GLU A 31 6.49 11.07 -6.90
N LEU A 32 5.65 11.72 -6.10
CA LEU A 32 4.58 12.61 -6.57
C LEU A 32 4.87 14.10 -6.32
N SER A 33 6.04 14.42 -5.75
CA SER A 33 6.45 15.77 -5.35
C SER A 33 6.31 16.82 -6.46
N GLU A 34 6.70 16.50 -7.70
CA GLU A 34 6.69 17.45 -8.83
C GLU A 34 5.29 17.66 -9.44
N ARG A 35 4.27 16.92 -8.98
CA ARG A 35 2.93 16.91 -9.58
C ARG A 35 1.82 17.14 -8.55
N GLY A 36 2.17 17.60 -7.36
CA GLY A 36 1.21 17.94 -6.29
C GLY A 36 0.16 18.97 -6.71
N ASP A 37 0.51 19.85 -7.66
CA ASP A 37 -0.35 20.92 -8.18
C ASP A 37 -1.29 20.47 -9.31
N TYR A 38 -1.14 19.24 -9.83
CA TYR A 38 -2.06 18.73 -10.85
C TYR A 38 -3.38 18.29 -10.19
N PHE A 39 -4.50 18.79 -10.73
CA PHE A 39 -5.83 18.26 -10.40
C PHE A 39 -5.83 16.73 -10.51
N ALA A 40 -6.59 16.04 -9.65
CA ALA A 40 -6.68 14.56 -9.69
C ALA A 40 -7.09 14.04 -11.08
N PHE A 41 -7.70 14.90 -11.90
CA PHE A 41 -8.08 14.63 -13.28
C PHE A 41 -6.88 14.38 -14.23
N GLY A 42 -5.73 15.01 -13.99
CA GLY A 42 -4.51 14.86 -14.82
C GLY A 42 -3.56 13.74 -14.40
N LEU A 43 -3.87 13.03 -13.32
CA LEU A 43 -3.06 11.91 -12.83
C LEU A 43 -3.39 10.61 -13.60
N SER A 44 -2.35 9.84 -13.95
CA SER A 44 -2.56 8.49 -14.50
C SER A 44 -3.23 7.59 -13.47
N GLY A 45 -3.84 6.48 -13.92
CA GLY A 45 -4.49 5.52 -13.01
C GLY A 45 -3.57 5.03 -11.88
N GLY A 46 -2.30 4.76 -12.21
CA GLY A 46 -1.30 4.37 -11.23
C GLY A 46 -0.94 5.48 -10.23
N MET A 47 -0.91 6.73 -10.67
CA MET A 47 -0.67 7.87 -9.78
C MET A 47 -1.85 8.12 -8.84
N LYS A 48 -3.09 7.99 -9.32
CA LYS A 48 -4.28 8.05 -8.47
C LYS A 48 -4.24 6.97 -7.39
N ARG A 49 -3.83 5.75 -7.75
CA ARG A 49 -3.67 4.63 -6.80
C ARG A 49 -2.62 4.94 -5.73
N LYS A 50 -1.44 5.44 -6.12
CA LYS A 50 -0.40 5.88 -5.18
C LYS A 50 -0.91 6.94 -4.21
N VAL A 51 -1.68 7.92 -4.70
CA VAL A 51 -2.33 8.93 -3.85
C VAL A 51 -3.32 8.28 -2.88
N CYS A 52 -4.15 7.33 -3.31
CA CYS A 52 -5.08 6.63 -2.42
C CYS A 52 -4.34 5.88 -1.29
N VAL A 53 -3.25 5.19 -1.63
CA VAL A 53 -2.42 4.49 -0.63
C VAL A 53 -1.77 5.49 0.34
N ALA A 54 -1.25 6.61 -0.17
CA ALA A 54 -0.73 7.70 0.65
C ALA A 54 -1.78 8.22 1.65
N ILE A 55 -2.99 8.49 1.18
CA ILE A 55 -4.11 8.95 2.02
C ILE A 55 -4.43 7.93 3.11
N ALA A 56 -4.49 6.64 2.77
CA ALA A 56 -4.79 5.58 3.71
C ALA A 56 -3.74 5.47 4.84
N LEU A 57 -2.48 5.79 4.52
CA LEU A 57 -1.36 5.73 5.45
C LEU A 57 -1.14 7.03 6.24
N THR A 58 -1.84 8.11 5.92
CA THR A 58 -1.74 9.39 6.67
C THR A 58 -2.54 9.40 7.97
N GLY A 59 -2.18 10.28 8.90
CA GLY A 59 -2.86 10.51 10.18
C GLY A 59 -2.63 9.39 11.20
N ASP A 60 -1.39 8.89 11.28
CA ASP A 60 -0.96 7.82 12.18
C ASP A 60 -1.91 6.60 12.27
N THR A 61 -2.35 6.14 11.10
CA THR A 61 -3.31 5.05 11.03
C THR A 61 -2.69 3.73 11.47
N ARG A 62 -3.14 3.20 12.62
CA ARG A 62 -2.65 1.92 13.17
C ARG A 62 -3.05 0.69 12.36
N PHE A 63 -4.20 0.74 11.66
CA PHE A 63 -4.72 -0.38 10.87
C PHE A 63 -5.17 0.10 9.49
N VAL A 64 -4.57 -0.46 8.43
CA VAL A 64 -4.82 -0.07 7.04
C VAL A 64 -5.19 -1.29 6.23
N VAL A 65 -6.25 -1.18 5.43
CA VAL A 65 -6.66 -2.21 4.45
C VAL A 65 -6.38 -1.69 3.06
N LEU A 66 -5.65 -2.45 2.25
CA LEU A 66 -5.32 -2.13 0.88
C LEU A 66 -5.86 -3.22 -0.04
N ASP A 67 -6.79 -2.86 -0.91
CA ASP A 67 -7.34 -3.78 -1.90
C ASP A 67 -6.59 -3.65 -3.24
N GLU A 68 -5.83 -4.69 -3.60
CA GLU A 68 -5.10 -4.79 -4.87
C GLU A 68 -4.29 -3.51 -5.24
N PRO A 69 -3.42 -3.00 -4.34
CA PRO A 69 -2.85 -1.66 -4.45
C PRO A 69 -1.85 -1.49 -5.60
N THR A 70 -1.31 -2.58 -6.15
CA THR A 70 -0.35 -2.55 -7.26
C THR A 70 -0.95 -2.85 -8.63
N THR A 71 -2.24 -3.17 -8.68
CA THR A 71 -2.92 -3.53 -9.93
C THR A 71 -2.90 -2.35 -10.91
N GLY A 72 -2.41 -2.60 -12.13
CA GLY A 72 -2.29 -1.61 -13.21
C GLY A 72 -1.04 -0.73 -13.15
N LEU A 73 -0.09 -1.02 -12.24
CA LEU A 73 1.25 -0.40 -12.24
C LEU A 73 2.22 -1.18 -13.12
N ASP A 74 3.16 -0.48 -13.74
CA ASP A 74 4.30 -1.10 -14.41
C ASP A 74 5.22 -1.82 -13.39
N PRO A 75 6.04 -2.81 -13.82
CA PRO A 75 6.88 -3.58 -12.92
C PRO A 75 7.88 -2.75 -12.08
N GLY A 76 8.30 -1.60 -12.58
CA GLY A 76 9.18 -0.69 -11.84
C GLY A 76 8.43 0.05 -10.75
N ALA A 77 7.28 0.64 -11.08
CA ALA A 77 6.42 1.34 -10.12
C ALA A 77 5.89 0.40 -9.02
N ARG A 78 5.61 -0.87 -9.35
CA ARG A 78 5.22 -1.90 -8.38
C ARG A 78 6.29 -2.12 -7.31
N ARG A 79 7.53 -2.38 -7.74
CA ARG A 79 8.67 -2.61 -6.81
C ARG A 79 8.93 -1.41 -5.91
N ARG A 80 8.80 -0.19 -6.45
CA ARG A 80 8.91 1.04 -5.63
C ARG A 80 7.79 1.13 -4.61
N LEU A 81 6.55 0.84 -5.00
CA LEU A 81 5.41 0.80 -4.09
C LEU A 81 5.62 -0.22 -2.96
N TRP A 82 6.15 -1.41 -3.27
CA TRP A 82 6.48 -2.40 -2.25
C TRP A 82 7.50 -1.90 -1.24
N GLN A 83 8.59 -1.28 -1.70
CA GLN A 83 9.59 -0.69 -0.81
C GLN A 83 8.98 0.37 0.11
N THR A 84 8.13 1.24 -0.44
CA THR A 84 7.41 2.25 0.34
C THR A 84 6.49 1.61 1.37
N LEU A 85 5.70 0.60 1.00
CA LEU A 85 4.82 -0.12 1.94
C LEU A 85 5.62 -0.85 3.02
N ALA A 86 6.74 -1.49 2.68
CA ALA A 86 7.61 -2.18 3.63
C ALA A 86 8.24 -1.21 4.65
N MET A 87 8.56 0.02 4.25
CA MET A 87 9.01 1.06 5.19
C MET A 87 7.87 1.57 6.08
N LEU A 88 6.69 1.76 5.50
CA LEU A 88 5.52 2.33 6.19
C LEU A 88 4.78 1.31 7.07
N LYS A 89 5.04 0.01 6.94
CA LYS A 89 4.44 -1.02 7.81
C LYS A 89 4.94 -0.95 9.26
N LYS A 90 6.09 -0.32 9.52
CA LYS A 90 6.68 -0.30 10.86
C LYS A 90 5.76 0.44 11.84
N GLY A 91 5.33 -0.26 12.90
CA GLY A 91 4.43 0.30 13.92
C GLY A 91 2.95 0.31 13.51
N ARG A 92 2.58 -0.35 12.41
CA ARG A 92 1.22 -0.39 11.88
C ARG A 92 0.88 -1.81 11.42
N THR A 93 -0.41 -2.13 11.37
CA THR A 93 -0.92 -3.36 10.77
C THR A 93 -1.49 -3.02 9.40
N ILE A 94 -0.98 -3.69 8.36
CA ILE A 94 -1.47 -3.54 6.98
C ILE A 94 -2.06 -4.88 6.55
N LEU A 95 -3.35 -4.89 6.24
CA LEU A 95 -4.00 -6.00 5.54
C LEU A 95 -4.01 -5.67 4.05
N LEU A 96 -3.37 -6.50 3.25
CA LEU A 96 -3.23 -6.30 1.81
C LEU A 96 -3.79 -7.51 1.08
N THR A 97 -4.68 -7.27 0.11
CA THR A 97 -5.09 -8.30 -0.85
C THR A 97 -4.29 -8.13 -2.13
N THR A 98 -3.84 -9.24 -2.70
CA THR A 98 -3.12 -9.26 -3.95
C THR A 98 -3.29 -10.60 -4.66
N HIS A 99 -3.35 -10.55 -5.98
CA HIS A 99 -3.24 -11.71 -6.85
C HIS A 99 -1.79 -11.99 -7.29
N TYR A 100 -0.85 -11.14 -6.87
CA TYR A 100 0.57 -11.26 -7.17
C TYR A 100 1.30 -12.00 -6.04
N MET A 101 1.74 -13.24 -6.31
CA MET A 101 2.42 -14.06 -5.30
C MET A 101 3.78 -13.49 -4.89
N ASP A 102 4.47 -12.82 -5.81
CA ASP A 102 5.70 -12.07 -5.55
C ASP A 102 5.46 -10.88 -4.61
N GLU A 103 4.32 -10.21 -4.70
CA GLU A 103 3.92 -9.17 -3.75
C GLU A 103 3.70 -9.73 -2.35
N ALA A 104 2.93 -10.82 -2.25
CA ALA A 104 2.65 -11.48 -0.97
C ALA A 104 3.94 -11.98 -0.30
N GLU A 105 4.89 -12.48 -1.08
CA GLU A 105 6.19 -12.92 -0.58
C GLU A 105 7.04 -11.75 -0.04
N VAL A 106 7.09 -10.63 -0.76
CA VAL A 106 7.95 -9.49 -0.38
C VAL A 106 7.37 -8.69 0.79
N LEU A 107 6.05 -8.52 0.84
CA LEU A 107 5.39 -7.65 1.82
C LEU A 107 4.85 -8.41 3.04
N GLY A 108 4.49 -9.69 2.89
CA GLY A 108 3.76 -10.45 3.89
C GLY A 108 4.64 -10.96 5.02
N ASP A 109 4.34 -10.53 6.25
CA ASP A 109 4.80 -11.21 7.46
C ASP A 109 4.00 -12.50 7.71
N THR A 110 2.74 -12.51 7.28
CA THR A 110 1.83 -13.66 7.26
C THR A 110 1.00 -13.60 5.99
N VAL A 111 0.90 -14.71 5.29
CA VAL A 111 0.17 -14.84 4.03
C VAL A 111 -0.96 -15.83 4.22
N GLY A 112 -2.16 -15.44 3.77
CA GLY A 112 -3.33 -16.31 3.69
C GLY A 112 -3.68 -16.55 2.22
N ILE A 113 -3.83 -17.81 1.82
CA ILE A 113 -4.26 -18.18 0.46
C ILE A 113 -5.75 -18.47 0.49
N MET A 114 -6.52 -17.72 -0.29
CA MET A 114 -7.96 -17.92 -0.45
C MET A 114 -8.22 -18.81 -1.68
N LYS A 115 -9.08 -19.81 -1.53
CA LYS A 115 -9.55 -20.69 -2.62
C LYS A 115 -11.03 -20.99 -2.44
N ASP A 116 -11.82 -20.85 -3.50
CA ASP A 116 -13.26 -21.16 -3.52
C ASP A 116 -14.06 -20.48 -2.38
N GLY A 117 -13.66 -19.25 -2.01
CA GLY A 117 -14.30 -18.48 -0.94
C GLY A 117 -13.89 -18.85 0.49
N ALA A 118 -12.98 -19.82 0.65
CA ALA A 118 -12.45 -20.24 1.95
C ALA A 118 -10.95 -19.98 2.06
N LEU A 119 -10.47 -19.81 3.29
CA LEU A 119 -9.05 -19.69 3.60
C LEU A 119 -8.40 -21.07 3.56
N ALA A 120 -7.66 -21.36 2.50
CA ALA A 120 -7.08 -22.67 2.24
C ALA A 120 -5.86 -22.95 3.13
N CYS A 121 -5.00 -21.95 3.31
CA CYS A 121 -3.85 -22.04 4.21
C CYS A 121 -3.40 -20.65 4.68
N VAL A 122 -2.71 -20.63 5.82
CA VAL A 122 -2.11 -19.43 6.43
C VAL A 122 -0.74 -19.81 6.98
N GLY A 123 0.25 -18.96 6.74
CA GLY A 123 1.59 -19.15 7.29
C GLY A 123 2.51 -18.00 6.92
N SER A 124 3.77 -18.05 7.33
CA SER A 124 4.76 -17.16 6.73
C SER A 124 5.00 -17.55 5.26
N PRO A 125 5.49 -16.65 4.40
CA PRO A 125 5.85 -17.00 3.03
C PRO A 125 6.77 -18.22 2.95
N ASN A 126 7.72 -18.35 3.89
CA ASN A 126 8.64 -19.47 3.95
C ASN A 126 7.95 -20.78 4.35
N ASP A 127 7.06 -20.75 5.34
CA ASP A 127 6.30 -21.94 5.76
C ASP A 127 5.44 -22.47 4.62
N LEU A 128 4.74 -21.56 3.93
CA LEU A 128 3.91 -21.93 2.78
C LEU A 128 4.74 -22.51 1.64
N LYS A 129 5.94 -21.98 1.38
CA LYS A 129 6.87 -22.56 0.39
C LYS A 129 7.40 -23.92 0.79
N GLN A 130 7.70 -24.16 2.07
CA GLN A 130 8.15 -25.49 2.50
C GLN A 130 7.02 -26.52 2.45
N GLN A 131 5.82 -26.10 2.86
CA GLN A 131 4.66 -26.98 2.95
C GLN A 131 4.00 -27.26 1.60
N TYR A 132 4.04 -26.30 0.67
CA TYR A 132 3.34 -26.38 -0.63
C TYR A 132 4.23 -26.12 -1.86
N GLY A 133 5.51 -25.76 -1.68
CA GLY A 133 6.44 -25.48 -2.79
C GLY A 133 7.04 -26.73 -3.43
N CYS A 134 6.85 -27.90 -2.83
CA CYS A 134 7.10 -29.20 -3.46
C CYS A 134 5.89 -29.59 -4.33
N GLY A 135 5.72 -28.96 -5.50
CA GLY A 135 4.73 -29.41 -6.46
C GLY A 135 4.24 -28.35 -7.44
N TYR A 136 5.08 -28.04 -8.44
CA TYR A 136 4.70 -27.76 -9.83
C TYR A 136 5.96 -27.96 -10.69
N ASP A 137 6.13 -29.19 -11.18
CA ASP A 137 6.78 -29.48 -12.47
C ASP A 137 5.66 -29.65 -13.52
#